data_AF-A0A7S2JA44-F1
#
_entry.id   AF-A0A7S2JA44-F1
#
_cell.length_a   1.000
_cell.length_b   1.000
_cell.length_c   1.000
_cell.angle_alpha   90.00
_cell.angle_beta   90.00
_cell.angle_gamma   90.00
#
_symmetry.space_group_name_H-M   'P 1'
#
loop_
_entity.id
_entity.type
_entity.pdbx_description
1 polymer ?
#
loop_
_entity_poly.entity_id
_entity_poly.type
_entity_poly.pdbx_seq_one_letter_code
_entity_poly.pdbx_strand_id
1 'polypeptide(L)'
;RSSAQPRFDRELVGGEVLRVDAKDPELESLLRCPVPIIVTDSGILGKAPELWTFDYLDRALSDVDNFYVLCAPPESKGRFGYYDLGGKKNPCGYEVTMGNERKEMRFPEFRRLLSEAQRRRKAGKKAQSLYLQNTLLHREDKEDG
;
A
#
# COMPACT_ATOMS: atom_id res chain seq x y z
N ARG A 1 -18.42 15.22 -31.66
CA ARG A 1 -18.19 14.59 -30.33
C ARG A 1 -16.78 14.00 -30.38
N SER A 2 -15.80 14.66 -29.77
CA SER A 2 -14.41 14.18 -29.75
C SER A 2 -14.36 12.89 -28.95
N SER A 3 -13.99 11.78 -29.59
CA SER A 3 -13.66 10.53 -28.92
C SER A 3 -12.39 10.79 -28.12
N ALA A 4 -12.55 11.08 -26.83
CA ALA A 4 -11.43 11.21 -25.91
C ALA A 4 -10.54 9.97 -26.07
N GLN A 5 -9.28 10.19 -26.45
CA GLN A 5 -8.29 9.12 -26.51
C GLN A 5 -8.30 8.40 -25.14
N PRO A 6 -8.23 7.06 -25.14
CA PRO A 6 -8.14 6.33 -23.89
C PRO A 6 -6.94 6.85 -23.09
N ARG A 7 -7.14 7.06 -21.77
CA ARG A 7 -6.12 7.62 -20.85
C ARG A 7 -4.88 6.73 -20.71
N PHE A 8 -4.91 5.52 -21.24
CA PHE A 8 -3.81 4.58 -21.20
C PHE A 8 -3.75 3.82 -22.52
N ASP A 9 -2.53 3.44 -22.89
CA ASP A 9 -2.28 2.60 -24.05
C ASP A 9 -2.72 1.17 -23.73
N ARG A 10 -3.61 0.62 -24.58
CA ARG A 10 -4.14 -0.74 -24.41
C ARG A 10 -3.10 -1.81 -24.73
N GLU A 11 -2.12 -1.50 -25.57
CA GLU A 11 -1.06 -2.43 -25.95
C GLU A 11 -0.10 -2.70 -24.78
N LEU A 12 -0.02 -1.78 -23.83
CA LEU A 12 0.79 -1.92 -22.61
C LEU A 12 0.09 -2.72 -21.50
N VAL A 13 -1.21 -2.98 -21.61
CA VAL A 13 -1.94 -3.74 -20.59
C VAL A 13 -1.55 -5.21 -20.66
N GLY A 14 -0.84 -5.68 -19.63
CA GLY A 14 -0.33 -7.05 -19.56
C GLY A 14 1.07 -7.25 -20.15
N GLY A 15 1.71 -6.17 -20.62
CA GLY A 15 3.12 -6.18 -21.00
C GLY A 15 4.04 -6.34 -19.79
N GLU A 16 5.25 -6.86 -20.03
CA GLU A 16 6.28 -6.94 -19.00
C GLU A 16 6.81 -5.53 -18.68
N VAL A 17 6.94 -5.22 -17.39
CA VAL A 17 7.53 -3.95 -16.94
C VAL A 17 9.04 -4.07 -17.03
N LEU A 18 9.68 -3.13 -17.72
CA LEU A 18 11.13 -3.09 -17.88
C LEU A 18 11.82 -3.08 -16.51
N ARG A 19 12.81 -3.96 -16.33
CA ARG A 19 13.65 -4.06 -15.14
C ARG A 19 15.05 -3.56 -15.47
N VAL A 20 15.54 -2.59 -14.72
CA VAL A 20 16.79 -1.89 -14.99
C VAL A 20 17.62 -1.84 -13.71
N ASP A 21 18.91 -2.13 -13.81
CA ASP A 21 19.82 -1.98 -12.67
C ASP A 21 20.05 -0.50 -12.35
N ALA A 22 20.19 -0.16 -11.08
CA ALA A 22 20.44 1.22 -10.65
C ALA A 22 21.73 1.83 -11.21
N LYS A 23 22.68 1.00 -11.66
CA LYS A 23 23.95 1.41 -12.27
C LYS A 23 23.89 1.47 -13.80
N ASP A 24 22.73 1.20 -14.41
CA ASP A 24 22.57 1.29 -15.85
C ASP A 24 22.79 2.75 -16.32
N PRO A 25 23.71 2.99 -17.27
CA PRO A 25 24.01 4.33 -17.76
C PRO A 25 22.80 5.04 -18.40
N GLU A 26 21.81 4.30 -18.88
CA GLU A 26 20.60 4.83 -19.52
C GLU A 26 19.47 5.11 -18.53
N LEU A 27 19.64 4.79 -17.24
CA LEU A 27 18.59 4.93 -16.23
C LEU A 27 18.03 6.35 -16.15
N GLU A 28 18.88 7.37 -16.19
CA GLU A 28 18.43 8.77 -16.15
C GLU A 28 17.53 9.13 -17.35
N SER A 29 17.86 8.62 -18.53
CA SER A 29 17.05 8.81 -19.73
C SER A 29 15.70 8.10 -19.59
N LEU A 30 15.72 6.86 -19.10
CA LEU A 30 14.51 6.04 -18.91
C LEU A 30 13.56 6.64 -17.85
N LEU A 31 14.09 7.25 -16.79
CA LEU A 31 13.28 7.91 -15.75
C LEU A 31 12.50 9.13 -16.26
N ARG A 32 12.90 9.71 -17.40
CA ARG A 32 12.19 10.84 -18.03
C ARG A 32 11.04 10.37 -18.92
N CYS A 33 10.99 9.07 -19.27
CA CYS A 33 9.91 8.51 -20.06
C CYS A 33 8.66 8.31 -19.20
N PRO A 34 7.45 8.59 -19.72
CA PRO A 34 6.20 8.39 -19.00
C PRO A 34 5.77 6.91 -18.99
N VAL A 35 6.71 6.00 -18.74
CA VAL A 35 6.49 4.55 -18.73
C VAL A 35 6.92 3.96 -17.39
N PRO A 36 6.22 2.94 -16.88
CA PRO A 36 6.63 2.28 -15.64
C PRO A 36 7.94 1.52 -15.84
N ILE A 37 8.86 1.65 -14.88
CA ILE A 37 10.09 0.86 -14.81
C ILE A 37 10.28 0.31 -13.39
N ILE A 38 10.94 -0.84 -13.29
CA ILE A 38 11.39 -1.43 -12.03
C ILE A 38 12.89 -1.20 -11.94
N VAL A 39 13.33 -0.43 -10.94
CA VAL A 39 14.76 -0.24 -10.66
C VAL A 39 15.21 -1.30 -9.65
N THR A 40 16.16 -2.14 -10.04
CA THR A 40 16.81 -3.12 -9.16
C THR A 40 18.06 -2.54 -8.52
N ASP A 41 18.46 -3.08 -7.37
CA ASP A 41 19.73 -2.75 -6.71
C ASP A 41 19.98 -1.26 -6.43
N SER A 42 18.91 -0.47 -6.30
CA SER A 42 18.97 0.98 -6.04
C SER A 42 19.52 1.37 -4.68
N GLY A 43 19.58 0.42 -3.73
CA GLY A 43 19.95 0.70 -2.35
C GLY A 43 18.98 1.61 -1.60
N ILE A 44 17.85 2.03 -2.20
CA ILE A 44 16.91 3.00 -1.61
C ILE A 44 16.31 2.51 -0.28
N LEU A 45 16.18 1.19 -0.12
CA LEU A 45 15.63 0.57 1.09
C LEU A 45 16.69 0.38 2.18
N GLY A 46 17.97 0.64 1.91
CA GLY A 46 19.07 0.42 2.85
C GLY A 46 19.01 -0.96 3.50
N LYS A 47 19.01 -0.99 4.84
CA LYS A 47 18.91 -2.22 5.64
C LYS A 47 17.47 -2.66 5.96
N ALA A 48 16.45 -1.93 5.50
CA ALA A 48 15.06 -2.24 5.83
C ALA A 48 14.64 -3.68 5.44
N PRO A 49 15.01 -4.21 4.26
CA PRO A 49 14.65 -5.58 3.87
C PRO A 49 15.22 -6.66 4.79
N GLU A 50 16.37 -6.40 5.41
CA GLU A 50 17.04 -7.33 6.33
C GLU A 50 16.47 -7.25 7.75
N LEU A 51 16.03 -6.06 8.16
CA LEU A 51 15.63 -5.77 9.53
C LEU A 51 14.12 -5.87 9.78
N TRP A 52 13.29 -5.48 8.81
CA TRP A 52 11.85 -5.29 8.98
C TRP A 52 11.07 -6.61 8.96
N THR A 53 11.31 -7.41 9.98
CA THR A 53 10.46 -8.55 10.34
C THR A 53 9.26 -8.09 11.15
N PHE A 54 8.19 -8.89 11.20
CA PHE A 54 7.05 -8.57 12.07
C PHE A 54 7.47 -8.43 13.54
N ASP A 55 8.40 -9.24 14.04
CA ASP A 55 8.88 -9.18 15.44
C ASP A 55 9.70 -7.92 15.72
N TYR A 56 10.48 -7.48 14.74
CA TYR A 56 11.16 -6.20 14.83
C TYR A 56 10.15 -5.04 14.86
N LEU A 57 9.22 -5.01 13.90
CA LEU A 57 8.23 -3.94 13.78
C LEU A 57 7.27 -3.89 14.97
N ASP A 58 6.87 -5.04 15.53
CA ASP A 58 6.01 -5.11 16.71
C ASP A 58 6.67 -4.46 17.93
N ARG A 59 7.98 -4.68 18.12
CA ARG A 59 8.76 -4.04 19.19
C ARG A 59 9.06 -2.57 18.90
N ALA A 60 9.41 -2.23 17.67
CA ALA A 60 9.78 -0.87 17.28
C ALA A 60 8.59 0.09 17.21
N LEU A 61 7.39 -0.43 16.93
CA LEU A 61 6.17 0.35 16.71
C LEU A 61 5.10 0.08 17.77
N SER A 62 5.44 -0.61 18.87
CA SER A 62 4.47 -0.98 19.91
C SER A 62 3.74 0.25 20.44
N ASP A 63 4.46 1.36 20.62
CA ASP A 63 3.98 2.56 21.31
C ASP A 63 3.42 3.62 20.36
N VAL A 64 3.25 3.27 19.08
CA VAL A 64 2.61 4.13 18.10
C VAL A 64 1.12 3.81 18.06
N ASP A 65 0.31 4.77 18.50
CA ASP A 65 -1.13 4.56 18.72
C ASP A 65 -2.02 4.73 17.47
N ASN A 66 -1.45 5.21 16.36
CA ASN A 66 -2.24 5.78 15.26
C ASN A 66 -1.90 5.15 13.90
N PHE A 67 -1.94 3.82 13.77
CA PHE A 67 -1.90 3.20 12.44
C PHE A 67 -3.29 3.11 11.84
N TYR A 68 -3.43 3.62 10.62
CA TYR A 68 -4.64 3.43 9.83
C TYR A 68 -4.61 2.08 9.11
N VAL A 69 -5.62 1.27 9.37
CA VAL A 69 -5.82 -0.04 8.77
C VAL A 69 -7.14 -0.07 8.03
N LEU A 70 -7.10 -0.40 6.75
CA LEU A 70 -8.29 -0.72 5.96
C LEU A 70 -8.71 -2.15 6.23
N CYS A 71 -9.98 -2.33 6.53
CA CYS A 71 -10.58 -3.58 6.95
C CYS A 71 -11.68 -3.95 5.92
N ALA A 72 -11.35 -4.81 4.96
CA ALA A 72 -12.25 -5.22 3.89
C ALA A 72 -12.95 -6.56 4.22
N PRO A 73 -14.28 -6.66 4.07
CA PRO A 73 -15.04 -7.85 4.45
C PRO A 73 -14.59 -9.09 3.64
N PRO A 74 -14.86 -10.31 4.10
CA PRO A 74 -14.44 -11.54 3.40
C PRO A 74 -14.87 -11.61 1.93
N GLU A 75 -16.03 -11.04 1.62
CA GLU A 75 -16.63 -10.98 0.28
C GLU A 75 -15.79 -10.17 -0.71
N SER A 76 -14.94 -9.25 -0.20
CA SER A 76 -14.03 -8.43 -1.02
C SER A 76 -12.95 -9.25 -1.74
N LYS A 77 -12.66 -10.47 -1.28
CA LYS A 77 -11.57 -11.31 -1.77
C LYS A 77 -10.21 -10.59 -1.82
N GLY A 78 -9.96 -9.70 -0.86
CA GLY A 78 -8.70 -8.94 -0.76
C GLY A 78 -8.65 -7.68 -1.62
N ARG A 79 -9.77 -7.26 -2.21
CA ARG A 79 -9.88 -5.98 -2.92
C ARG A 79 -10.16 -4.87 -1.91
N PHE A 80 -9.39 -3.78 -2.02
CA PHE A 80 -9.57 -2.57 -1.23
C PHE A 80 -9.92 -1.41 -2.15
N GLY A 81 -11.02 -0.73 -1.85
CA GLY A 81 -11.40 0.52 -2.50
C GLY A 81 -10.80 1.70 -1.76
N TYR A 82 -10.24 2.65 -2.50
CA TYR A 82 -9.81 3.93 -1.96
C TYR A 82 -10.90 4.96 -2.18
N TYR A 83 -11.28 5.63 -1.11
CA TYR A 83 -12.34 6.61 -1.09
C TYR A 83 -11.78 7.91 -0.52
N ASP A 84 -11.99 9.02 -1.23
CA ASP A 84 -11.73 10.33 -0.67
C ASP A 84 -12.82 10.64 0.37
N LEU A 85 -12.43 10.64 1.65
CA LEU A 85 -13.33 10.87 2.77
C LEU A 85 -13.74 12.35 2.89
N GLY A 86 -13.08 13.27 2.16
CA GLY A 86 -13.39 14.70 2.13
C GLY A 86 -14.66 15.05 1.34
N GLY A 87 -15.13 14.15 0.47
CA GLY A 87 -16.31 14.37 -0.36
C GLY A 87 -17.27 13.19 -0.33
N LYS A 88 -18.47 13.36 0.26
CA LYS A 88 -19.52 12.32 0.30
C LYS A 88 -20.22 12.07 -1.04
N LYS A 89 -19.87 12.82 -2.09
CA LYS A 89 -20.44 12.70 -3.43
C LYS A 89 -19.32 12.64 -4.43
N ASN A 90 -19.37 11.69 -5.35
CA ASN A 90 -18.49 11.74 -6.50
C ASN A 90 -18.88 12.92 -7.42
N PRO A 91 -18.00 13.36 -8.33
CA PRO A 91 -18.28 14.47 -9.26
C PRO A 91 -19.54 14.29 -10.13
N CYS A 92 -20.07 13.07 -10.19
CA CYS A 92 -21.26 12.70 -10.96
C CYS A 92 -22.52 12.56 -10.09
N GLY A 93 -22.46 12.86 -8.78
CA GLY A 93 -23.59 12.86 -7.87
C GLY A 93 -24.04 11.49 -7.33
N TYR A 94 -23.31 10.40 -7.62
CA TYR A 94 -23.64 9.09 -7.06
C TYR A 94 -23.18 8.97 -5.61
N GLU A 95 -24.02 8.31 -4.81
CA GLU A 95 -23.68 7.88 -3.47
C GLU A 95 -22.67 6.74 -3.53
N VAL A 96 -21.54 6.91 -2.85
CA VAL A 96 -20.46 5.92 -2.83
C VAL A 96 -20.53 5.15 -1.53
N THR A 97 -20.97 3.89 -1.61
CA THR A 97 -20.90 2.98 -0.47
C THR A 97 -19.46 2.46 -0.33
N MET A 98 -18.82 2.75 0.80
CA MET A 98 -17.46 2.29 1.08
C MET A 98 -17.45 0.76 1.27
N GLY A 99 -16.62 0.07 0.49
CA GLY A 99 -16.47 -1.38 0.55
C GLY A 99 -15.52 -1.88 1.66
N ASN A 100 -14.82 -0.97 2.34
CA ASN A 100 -13.93 -1.25 3.45
C ASN A 100 -14.03 -0.16 4.51
N GLU A 101 -13.87 -0.56 5.76
CA GLU A 101 -13.83 0.34 6.90
C GLU A 101 -12.39 0.78 7.16
N ARG A 102 -12.18 2.06 7.50
CA ARG A 102 -10.88 2.55 7.98
C ARG A 102 -10.91 2.56 9.51
N LYS A 103 -9.99 1.83 10.13
CA LYS A 103 -9.83 1.78 11.59
C LYS A 103 -8.47 2.30 12.00
N GLU A 104 -8.44 2.99 13.13
CA GLU A 104 -7.20 3.34 13.81
C GLU A 104 -6.92 2.28 14.87
N MET A 105 -5.69 1.74 14.88
CA MET A 105 -5.27 0.73 15.86
C MET A 105 -3.76 0.73 16.05
N ARG A 106 -3.31 0.16 17.16
CA ARG A 106 -1.89 -0.08 17.41
C ARG A 106 -1.36 -1.23 16.55
N PHE A 107 -0.05 -1.23 16.28
CA PHE A 107 0.59 -2.29 15.49
C PHE A 107 0.39 -3.71 16.07
N PRO A 108 0.50 -3.94 17.39
CA PRO A 108 0.26 -5.26 17.97
C PRO A 108 -1.18 -5.76 17.77
N GLU A 109 -2.16 -4.85 17.78
CA GLU A 109 -3.55 -5.20 17.50
C GLU A 109 -3.73 -5.61 16.03
N PHE A 110 -3.17 -4.83 15.11
CA PHE A 110 -3.14 -5.18 13.69
C PHE A 110 -2.53 -6.57 13.47
N ARG A 111 -1.39 -6.86 14.11
CA ARG A 111 -0.72 -8.15 14.03
C ARG A 111 -1.60 -9.29 14.53
N ARG A 112 -2.27 -9.12 15.68
CA ARG A 112 -3.21 -10.11 16.23
C ARG A 112 -4.33 -10.42 15.24
N LEU A 113 -4.95 -9.39 14.66
CA LEU A 113 -6.03 -9.54 13.68
C LEU A 113 -5.55 -10.22 12.39
N LEU A 114 -4.33 -9.90 11.92
CA LEU A 114 -3.72 -10.53 10.76
C LEU A 114 -3.48 -12.04 10.98
N SER A 115 -2.92 -12.42 12.13
CA SER A 115 -2.72 -13.82 12.49
C SER A 115 -4.05 -14.57 12.61
N GLU A 116 -5.09 -13.95 13.17
CA GLU A 116 -6.44 -14.55 13.23
C GLU A 116 -7.01 -14.79 11.82
N ALA A 117 -6.91 -13.81 10.94
CA ALA A 117 -7.38 -13.91 9.56
C ALA A 117 -6.65 -15.02 8.79
N GLN A 118 -5.32 -15.12 8.96
CA GLN A 118 -4.51 -16.19 8.37
C GLN A 118 -4.92 -17.58 8.87
N ARG A 119 -5.12 -17.74 10.19
CA ARG A 119 -5.59 -19.00 10.78
C ARG A 119 -6.95 -19.41 10.24
N ARG A 120 -7.89 -18.47 10.11
CA ARG A 120 -9.21 -18.72 9.52
C ARG A 120 -9.11 -19.17 8.06
N ARG A 121 -8.27 -18.51 7.24
CA ARG A 121 -8.03 -18.90 5.84
C ARG A 121 -7.44 -20.29 5.73
N LYS A 122 -6.44 -20.64 6.56
CA LYS A 122 -5.87 -21.99 6.63
C LYS A 122 -6.91 -23.05 7.00
N ALA A 123 -7.91 -22.68 7.82
CA ALA A 123 -9.03 -23.53 8.17
C ALA A 123 -10.18 -23.52 7.13
N GLY A 124 -9.98 -22.94 5.93
CA GLY A 124 -11.01 -22.84 4.89
C GLY A 124 -12.15 -21.88 5.21
N LYS A 125 -12.03 -21.07 6.27
CA LYS A 125 -13.07 -20.12 6.71
C LYS A 125 -12.88 -18.78 6.04
N LYS A 126 -14.00 -18.13 5.73
CA LYS A 126 -14.05 -16.71 5.36
C LYS A 126 -13.38 -15.85 6.44
N ALA A 127 -12.54 -14.92 6.03
CA ALA A 127 -11.79 -14.02 6.90
C ALA A 127 -11.69 -12.64 6.26
N GLN A 128 -11.63 -11.61 7.10
CA GLN A 128 -11.42 -10.23 6.67
C GLN A 128 -10.04 -10.10 6.01
N SER A 129 -9.89 -9.10 5.13
CA SER A 129 -8.60 -8.65 4.64
C SER A 129 -8.23 -7.34 5.32
N LEU A 130 -6.98 -7.25 5.75
CA LEU A 130 -6.45 -6.12 6.51
C LEU A 130 -5.31 -5.50 5.72
N TYR A 131 -5.26 -4.18 5.65
CA TYR A 131 -4.20 -3.47 4.95
C TYR A 131 -3.81 -2.22 5.72
N LEU A 132 -2.60 -2.24 6.30
CA LEU A 132 -2.02 -1.14 7.05
C LEU A 132 -1.41 -0.13 6.09
N GLN A 133 -1.83 1.13 6.19
CA GLN A 133 -1.31 2.24 5.41
C GLN A 133 -1.10 3.42 6.33
N ASN A 134 0.15 3.82 6.51
CA ASN A 134 0.45 4.99 7.30
C ASN A 134 1.62 5.75 6.70
N THR A 135 1.57 7.07 6.82
CA THR A 135 2.73 7.91 6.54
C THR A 135 3.64 7.83 7.76
N LEU A 136 4.83 7.27 7.59
CA LEU A 136 5.88 7.38 8.59
C LEU A 136 6.33 8.84 8.58
N LEU A 137 5.87 9.64 9.53
CA LEU A 137 6.42 10.98 9.72
C LEU A 137 7.85 10.82 10.19
N HIS A 138 8.77 11.56 9.55
CA HIS A 138 10.12 11.73 10.08
C HIS A 138 9.97 12.32 11.49
N ARG A 139 10.24 11.53 12.54
CA ARG A 139 10.71 12.16 13.78
C ARG A 139 12.03 12.78 13.38
N GLU A 140 12.07 14.10 13.24
CA GLU A 140 13.31 14.81 13.44
C GLU A 140 13.74 14.42 14.85
N ASP A 141 14.86 13.70 14.95
CA ASP A 141 15.54 13.53 16.22
C ASP A 141 15.75 14.95 16.74
N LYS A 142 15.07 15.28 17.83
CA LYS A 142 15.48 16.42 18.63
C LYS A 142 16.87 16.07 19.12
N GLU A 143 17.88 16.61 18.46
CA GLU A 143 19.20 16.77 19.07
C GLU A 143 18.95 17.64 20.31
N ASP A 144 18.83 16.98 21.46
CA ASP A 144 18.85 17.64 22.75
C ASP A 144 20.23 18.29 22.89
N GLY A 145 20.24 19.63 22.93
CA GLY A 145 21.41 20.46 23.21
C GLY A 145 21.77 20.51 24.69
#